data_AF-A0A6L7TTP6-F1
#
_entry.id   AF-A0A6L7TTP6-F1
#
_cell.length_a   1.000
_cell.length_b   1.000
_cell.length_c   1.000
_cell.angle_alpha   90.00
_cell.angle_beta   90.00
_cell.angle_gamma   90.00
#
_symmetry.space_group_name_H-M   'P 1'
#
loop_
_entity.id
_entity.type
_entity.pdbx_description
1 polymer ?
#
loop_
_entity_poly.entity_id
_entity_poly.type
_entity_poly.pdbx_seq_one_letter_code
_entity_poly.pdbx_strand_id
1 'polypeptide(L)'
;MRRSPHAPRVWLNPVAVWELLDRLGISQNELAHRCGFSPGHLSMLMNGKRSPSPRARRRLMEVLGVDDFEVLFIREPPAAAGDSEGRAIVPNASGHCLEC
;
A
#
# COMPACT_ATOMS: atom_id res chain seq x y z
N MET A 1 -11.22 28.83 -4.13
CA MET A 1 -11.17 27.49 -3.49
C MET A 1 -9.91 27.40 -2.64
N ARG A 2 -10.02 27.47 -1.31
CA ARG A 2 -8.86 27.38 -0.41
C ARG A 2 -8.39 25.92 -0.37
N ARG A 3 -7.22 25.61 -0.97
CA ARG A 3 -6.54 24.34 -0.70
C ARG A 3 -6.00 24.42 0.73
N SER A 4 -6.66 23.75 1.67
CA SER A 4 -6.13 23.61 3.03
C SER A 4 -4.74 22.96 2.95
N PRO A 5 -3.67 23.59 3.49
CA PRO A 5 -2.30 23.19 3.18
C PRO A 5 -1.79 21.95 3.93
N HIS A 6 -2.61 21.32 4.77
CA HIS A 6 -2.13 20.30 5.70
C HIS A 6 -3.04 19.08 5.73
N ALA A 7 -3.08 18.32 4.62
CA ALA A 7 -3.48 16.92 4.75
C ALA A 7 -2.33 16.20 5.48
N PRO A 8 -2.59 15.50 6.60
CA PRO A 8 -1.55 14.74 7.28
C PRO A 8 -0.92 13.77 6.29
N ARG A 9 0.41 13.77 6.27
CA ARG A 9 1.19 12.77 5.56
C ARG A 9 0.90 11.45 6.25
N VAL A 10 0.35 10.52 5.49
CA VAL A 10 0.15 9.15 5.94
C VAL A 10 0.86 8.23 4.96
N TRP A 11 1.13 7.03 5.41
CA TRP A 11 1.84 6.00 4.67
C TRP A 11 1.00 4.75 4.68
N LEU A 12 1.09 3.97 3.61
CA LEU A 12 0.43 2.67 3.57
C LEU A 12 1.20 1.73 4.50
N ASN A 13 0.50 0.95 5.31
CA ASN A 13 1.10 -0.11 6.11
C ASN A 13 1.29 -1.35 5.24
N PRO A 14 2.51 -1.65 4.75
CA PRO A 14 2.70 -2.80 3.86
C PRO A 14 2.41 -4.12 4.56
N VAL A 15 2.69 -4.24 5.86
CA VAL A 15 2.46 -5.47 6.62
C VAL A 15 0.98 -5.80 6.66
N ALA A 16 0.14 -4.85 7.09
CA ALA A 16 -1.30 -5.05 7.13
C ALA A 16 -1.90 -5.31 5.73
N VAL A 17 -1.40 -4.63 4.70
CA VAL A 17 -1.85 -4.89 3.33
C VAL A 17 -1.49 -6.30 2.88
N TRP A 18 -0.27 -6.79 3.14
CA TRP A 18 0.10 -8.17 2.78
C TRP A 18 -0.74 -9.21 3.52
N GLU A 19 -1.02 -9.02 4.81
CA GLU A 19 -1.90 -9.91 5.57
C GLU A 19 -3.32 -9.94 4.99
N LEU A 20 -3.84 -8.80 4.55
CA LEU A 20 -5.16 -8.73 3.91
C LEU A 20 -5.16 -9.39 2.54
N LEU A 21 -4.09 -9.22 1.75
CA LEU A 21 -3.95 -9.87 0.45
C LEU A 21 -3.89 -11.39 0.56
N ASP A 22 -3.17 -11.91 1.55
CA ASP A 22 -3.11 -13.33 1.88
C ASP A 22 -4.50 -13.88 2.25
N ARG A 23 -5.21 -13.20 3.16
CA ARG A 23 -6.58 -13.57 3.56
C ARG A 23 -7.59 -13.52 2.41
N LEU A 24 -7.41 -12.58 1.48
CA LEU A 24 -8.28 -12.42 0.31
C LEU A 24 -7.88 -13.32 -0.87
N GLY A 25 -6.71 -13.97 -0.81
CA GLY A 25 -6.17 -14.80 -1.89
C GLY A 25 -5.89 -14.01 -3.17
N ILE A 26 -5.53 -12.72 -3.08
CA ILE A 26 -5.28 -11.86 -4.25
C ILE A 26 -3.85 -11.35 -4.27
N SER A 27 -3.30 -11.18 -5.48
CA SER A 27 -1.95 -10.65 -5.66
C SER A 27 -1.88 -9.12 -5.51
N GLN A 28 -0.68 -8.59 -5.33
CA GLN A 28 -0.44 -7.14 -5.36
C GLN A 28 -0.87 -6.51 -6.70
N ASN A 29 -0.62 -7.19 -7.82
CA ASN A 29 -1.03 -6.70 -9.13
C ASN A 29 -2.56 -6.64 -9.23
N GLU A 30 -3.24 -7.68 -8.75
CA GLU A 30 -4.69 -7.72 -8.70
C GLU A 30 -5.26 -6.59 -7.84
N LEU A 31 -4.65 -6.31 -6.68
CA LEU A 31 -5.01 -5.15 -5.86
C LEU A 31 -4.84 -3.83 -6.64
N ALA A 32 -3.74 -3.68 -7.36
CA ALA A 32 -3.49 -2.48 -8.17
C ALA A 32 -4.58 -2.30 -9.23
N HIS A 33 -4.92 -3.36 -9.95
CA HIS A 33 -5.98 -3.36 -10.96
C HIS A 33 -7.35 -3.01 -10.36
N ARG A 34 -7.73 -3.63 -9.24
CA ARG A 34 -8.99 -3.34 -8.55
C ARG A 34 -9.07 -1.92 -8.02
N CYS A 35 -7.96 -1.37 -7.55
CA CYS A 35 -7.88 0.02 -7.10
C CYS A 35 -7.80 1.04 -8.25
N GLY A 36 -7.61 0.59 -9.49
CA GLY A 36 -7.36 1.46 -10.65
C GLY A 36 -5.99 2.14 -10.61
N PHE A 37 -5.00 1.52 -9.98
CA PHE A 37 -3.62 2.01 -9.92
C PHE A 37 -2.72 1.24 -10.90
N SER A 38 -1.62 1.87 -11.30
CA SER A 38 -0.54 1.11 -11.92
C SER A 38 0.20 0.27 -10.86
N PRO A 39 0.71 -0.92 -11.22
CA PRO A 39 1.50 -1.74 -10.29
C PRO A 39 2.69 -0.99 -9.70
N GLY A 40 3.35 -0.16 -10.50
CA GLY A 40 4.45 0.71 -10.04
C GLY A 40 3.99 1.76 -9.03
N HIS A 41 2.80 2.34 -9.20
CA HIS A 41 2.24 3.27 -8.23
C HIS A 41 1.95 2.58 -6.90
N LEU A 42 1.30 1.40 -6.92
CA LEU A 42 1.04 0.64 -5.71
C LEU A 42 2.35 0.22 -5.01
N SER A 43 3.36 -0.22 -5.76
CA SER A 43 4.68 -0.55 -5.22
C SER A 43 5.34 0.65 -4.53
N MET A 44 5.24 1.86 -5.10
CA MET A 44 5.77 3.07 -4.44
C MET A 44 5.02 3.41 -3.13
N LEU A 45 3.72 3.12 -3.05
CA LEU A 45 2.93 3.30 -1.82
C LEU A 45 3.35 2.28 -0.76
N MET A 46 3.45 1.00 -1.12
CA MET A 46 3.85 -0.10 -0.24
C MET A 46 5.26 0.07 0.31
N ASN A 47 6.19 0.56 -0.52
CA ASN A 47 7.57 0.82 -0.11
C ASN A 47 7.72 2.13 0.68
N GLY A 48 6.65 2.85 0.99
CA GLY A 48 6.74 4.12 1.71
C GLY A 48 7.53 5.20 0.94
N LYS A 49 7.57 5.13 -0.40
CA LYS A 49 8.19 6.17 -1.24
C LYS A 49 7.23 7.31 -1.55
N ARG A 50 5.92 7.04 -1.55
CA ARG A 50 4.85 8.02 -1.83
C ARG A 50 3.77 7.93 -0.76
N SER A 51 3.22 9.09 -0.39
CA SER A 51 2.03 9.18 0.45
C SER A 51 0.77 9.01 -0.41
N PRO A 52 -0.19 8.14 -0.04
CA PRO A 52 -1.44 7.99 -0.77
C PRO A 52 -2.30 9.26 -0.65
N SER A 53 -2.85 9.69 -1.80
CA SER A 53 -3.82 10.77 -1.86
C SER A 53 -5.12 10.38 -1.14
N PRO A 54 -5.97 11.34 -0.72
CA PRO A 54 -7.25 11.02 -0.08
C PRO A 54 -8.14 10.10 -0.93
N ARG A 55 -8.10 10.26 -2.26
CA ARG A 55 -8.79 9.36 -3.19
C ARG A 55 -8.20 7.95 -3.18
N ALA A 56 -6.87 7.84 -3.15
CA ALA A 56 -6.20 6.54 -3.11
C ALA A 56 -6.50 5.79 -1.81
N ARG A 57 -6.54 6.50 -0.67
CA ARG A 57 -6.90 5.93 0.63
C ARG A 57 -8.30 5.30 0.60
N ARG A 58 -9.29 6.05 0.11
CA ARG A 58 -10.68 5.57 -0.01
C ARG A 58 -10.78 4.34 -0.90
N ARG A 59 -10.06 4.29 -2.03
CA ARG A 59 -10.07 3.14 -2.93
C ARG A 59 -9.45 1.90 -2.30
N LEU A 60 -8.33 2.05 -1.58
CA LEU A 60 -7.70 0.94 -0.87
C LEU A 60 -8.63 0.35 0.19
N MET A 61 -9.27 1.22 0.99
CA MET A 61 -10.25 0.80 2.01
C MET A 61 -11.45 0.07 1.40
N GLU A 62 -12.02 0.61 0.31
CA GLU A 62 -13.16 0.03 -0.41
C GLU A 62 -12.83 -1.35 -1.00
N VAL A 63 -11.68 -1.50 -1.66
CA VAL A 63 -11.27 -2.76 -2.31
C VAL A 63 -10.85 -3.82 -1.29
N LEU A 64 -10.16 -3.42 -0.21
CA LEU A 64 -9.75 -4.32 0.85
C LEU A 64 -10.88 -4.63 1.83
N GLY A 65 -12.00 -3.92 1.76
CA GLY A 65 -13.14 -4.09 2.67
C GLY A 65 -12.80 -3.73 4.12
N VAL A 66 -11.92 -2.74 4.32
CA VAL A 66 -11.47 -2.32 5.65
C VAL A 66 -11.87 -0.88 5.90
N ASP A 67 -12.78 -0.67 6.85
CA ASP A 67 -13.20 0.65 7.30
C ASP A 67 -12.23 1.26 8.33
N ASP A 68 -11.36 0.45 8.93
CA ASP A 68 -10.41 0.90 9.96
C ASP A 68 -9.16 1.55 9.33
N PHE A 69 -9.04 2.87 9.54
CA PHE A 69 -7.95 3.66 8.97
C PHE A 69 -6.58 3.33 9.58
N GLU A 70 -6.53 3.06 10.89
CA GLU A 70 -5.26 2.88 11.60
C GLU A 70 -4.67 1.48 11.33
N VAL A 71 -5.49 0.53 10.87
CA VAL A 71 -5.02 -0.77 10.34
C VAL A 71 -4.22 -0.58 9.04
N LEU A 72 -4.77 0.19 8.10
CA LEU A 72 -4.20 0.34 6.75
C LEU A 72 -3.14 1.43 6.63
N PHE A 73 -3.17 2.47 7.47
CA PHE A 73 -2.33 3.64 7.30
C PHE A 73 -1.56 4.02 8.57
N ILE A 74 -0.31 4.44 8.39
CA ILE A 74 0.61 4.87 9.46
C ILE A 74 0.89 6.37 9.29
N ARG A 75 0.92 7.12 10.41
CA ARG A 75 1.13 8.59 10.39
C ARG A 75 2.60 8.98 10.25
N GLU A 76 3.52 8.18 10.78
CA GLU A 76 4.96 8.39 10.64
C GLU A 76 5.51 7.47 9.53
N PRO A 77 6.43 7.93 8.66
CA PRO A 77 7.09 7.01 7.73
C PRO A 77 7.83 5.93 8.52
N PRO A 78 7.84 4.66 8.08
CA PRO A 78 8.82 3.72 8.60
C PRO A 78 10.21 4.32 8.34
N ALA A 79 11.02 4.46 9.40
CA ALA A 79 12.26 5.25 9.46
C ALA A 79 13.43 4.77 8.55
N ALA A 80 13.15 4.12 7.41
CA ALA A 80 14.13 3.47 6.55
C ALA A 80 14.09 4.00 5.10
N ALA A 81 14.16 5.31 4.92
CA ALA A 81 14.50 5.93 3.64
C ALA A 81 15.84 6.68 3.77
N GLY A 82 16.89 5.94 4.15
CA GLY A 82 18.29 6.35 4.11
C GLY A 82 19.10 5.26 3.41
N ASP A 83 19.52 5.58 2.19
CA ASP A 83 20.72 5.15 1.45
C ASP A 83 21.14 3.65 1.39
N SER A 84 21.02 3.11 0.17
CA SER A 84 22.07 2.32 -0.51
C SER A 84 22.69 1.09 0.17
N GLU A 85 21.93 0.01 0.42
CA GLU A 85 22.41 -1.38 0.23
C GLU A 85 21.28 -2.41 0.41
N GLY A 86 21.33 -3.51 -0.35
CA GLY A 86 20.76 -4.79 0.10
C GLY A 86 19.24 -4.99 0.07
N ARG A 87 18.74 -5.42 -1.09
CA ARG A 87 17.88 -6.61 -1.25
C ARG A 87 16.76 -6.88 -0.19
N ALA A 88 15.53 -6.61 -0.64
CA ALA A 88 14.28 -7.37 -0.37
C ALA A 88 13.81 -7.61 1.08
N ILE A 89 12.76 -6.88 1.49
CA ILE A 89 11.56 -7.48 2.13
C ILE A 89 10.26 -6.84 1.63
N VAL A 90 10.05 -6.81 0.31
CA VAL A 90 8.74 -7.32 -0.12
C VAL A 90 9.01 -8.79 -0.39
N PRO A 91 8.27 -9.75 0.21
CA PRO A 91 8.26 -11.07 -0.39
C PRO A 91 7.93 -10.82 -1.86
N ASN A 92 8.81 -11.29 -2.73
CA ASN A 92 8.59 -11.21 -4.15
C ASN A 92 7.27 -11.94 -4.44
N ALA A 93 6.15 -11.22 -4.45
CA ALA A 93 4.86 -11.74 -4.88
C ALA A 93 4.82 -11.94 -6.41
N SER A 94 6.00 -12.01 -7.05
CA SER A 94 6.18 -12.69 -8.34
C SER A 94 6.47 -14.20 -8.17
N GLY A 95 6.21 -14.78 -6.98
CA GLY A 95 6.51 -16.19 -6.70
C GLY A 95 5.45 -16.95 -5.90
N HIS A 96 4.20 -16.46 -5.83
CA HIS A 96 3.09 -17.25 -5.33
C HIS A 96 2.07 -17.46 -6.45
N CYS A 97 2.47 -18.28 -7.42
CA CYS A 97 1.50 -19.16 -8.07
C CYS A 97 1.02 -20.11 -6.96
N LEU A 98 -0.12 -19.81 -6.34
CA LEU A 98 -0.90 -20.90 -5.78
C LEU A 98 -1.68 -21.47 -6.97
N GLU A 99 -1.07 -22.49 -7.58
CA GLU A 99 -1.77 -23.43 -8.44
C GLU A 99 -2.98 -24.01 -7.69
N CYS A 100 -4.07 -24.18 -8.44
CA CYS A 100 -5.33 -24.88 -8.12
C CYS A 100 -6.41 -24.08 -7.37
#